data_AF-A0A432ELR4-F1
#
_entry.id   AF-A0A432ELR4-F1
#
_cell.length_a   1.000
_cell.length_b   1.000
_cell.length_c   1.000
_cell.angle_alpha   90.00
_cell.angle_beta   90.00
_cell.angle_gamma   90.00
#
_symmetry.space_group_name_H-M   'P 1'
#
loop_
_entity.id
_entity.type
_entity.pdbx_description
1 polymer ?
#
loop_
_entity_poly.entity_id
_entity_poly.type
_entity_poly.pdbx_seq_one_letter_code
_entity_poly.pdbx_strand_id
1 'polypeptide(L)' 'MGEMLKELGKLFYNLALLIAGAVIIQPVIKGNFSQINLIFGSISFLGFVILGSVLITVGEKLKCKEE' A
#
# COMPACT_ATOMS: atom_id res chain seq x y z
N MET A 1 20.32 -7.95 3.47
CA MET A 1 19.45 -6.74 3.58
C MET A 1 18.09 -6.88 2.88
N GLY A 2 17.96 -7.74 1.87
CA GLY A 2 16.73 -7.88 1.09
C GLY A 2 15.45 -8.28 1.86
N GLU A 3 15.55 -9.11 2.91
CA GLU A 3 14.38 -9.53 3.70
C GLU A 3 13.72 -8.37 4.46
N MET A 4 14.52 -7.46 5.02
CA MET A 4 14.02 -6.29 5.72
C MET A 4 13.24 -5.36 4.77
N LEU A 5 13.75 -5.13 3.55
CA LEU A 5 13.01 -4.37 2.52
C LEU A 5 11.71 -5.05 2.11
N LYS A 6 11.71 -6.39 2.04
CA LYS A 6 10.54 -7.18 1.68
C LYS A 6 9.45 -7.10 2.77
N GLU A 7 9.83 -7.16 4.04
CA GLU A 7 8.91 -6.95 5.17
C GLU A 7 8.38 -5.52 5.21
N LEU A 8 9.24 -4.53 4.97
CA LEU A 8 8.84 -3.13 4.92
C LEU A 8 7.83 -2.90 3.78
N GLY A 9 8.08 -3.46 2.60
CA GLY A 9 7.14 -3.41 1.47
C GLY A 9 5.79 -4.09 1.77
N LYS A 10 5.78 -5.21 2.50
CA LYS A 10 4.54 -5.85 2.99
C LYS A 10 3.79 -4.96 3.99
N LEU A 11 4.51 -4.27 4.88
CA LEU A 11 3.93 -3.30 5.81
C LEU A 11 3.26 -2.14 5.08
N PHE A 12 3.91 -1.58 4.05
CA PHE A 12 3.32 -0.55 3.19
C PHE A 12 2.06 -1.06 2.47
N TYR A 13 2.05 -2.32 2.03
CA TYR A 13 0.88 -2.95 1.42
C TYR A 13 -0.28 -3.12 2.42
N ASN A 14 0.01 -3.55 3.65
CA ASN A 14 -0.98 -3.65 4.71
C ASN A 14 -1.54 -2.27 5.11
N LEU A 15 -0.69 -1.24 5.16
CA LEU A 15 -1.13 0.15 5.38
C LEU A 15 -2.03 0.63 4.23
N ALA A 16 -1.70 0.30 2.98
CA ALA A 16 -2.56 0.60 1.83
C ALA A 16 -3.95 -0.01 2.00
N LEU A 17 -4.01 -1.29 2.37
CA LEU A 17 -5.26 -2.00 2.65
C LEU A 17 -6.07 -1.35 3.78
N LEU A 18 -5.40 -0.93 4.85
CA LEU A 18 -6.02 -0.23 5.98
C LEU A 18 -6.61 1.12 5.55
N ILE A 19 -5.87 1.89 4.75
CA ILE A 19 -6.33 3.17 4.19
C ILE A 19 -7.51 2.93 3.26
N ALA A 20 -7.47 1.91 2.40
CA ALA A 20 -8.60 1.54 1.56
C ALA A 20 -9.84 1.18 2.40
N GLY A 21 -9.65 0.43 3.48
CA GLY A 21 -10.71 0.11 4.44
C GLY A 21 -11.34 1.35 5.08
N ALA A 22 -10.52 2.26 5.60
CA ALA A 22 -10.99 3.43 6.34
C ALA A 22 -11.55 4.54 5.43
N VAL A 23 -10.90 4.78 4.28
CA VAL A 23 -11.18 5.94 3.41
C VAL A 23 -12.10 5.58 2.25
N ILE A 24 -12.14 4.32 1.82
CA ILE A 24 -13.02 3.86 0.73
C ILE A 24 -14.17 3.04 1.30
N ILE A 25 -13.90 1.92 1.99
CA ILE A 25 -14.94 0.96 2.42
C ILE A 25 -15.86 1.57 3.50
N GLN A 26 -15.31 2.18 4.55
CA GLN A 26 -16.09 2.76 5.65
C GLN A 26 -17.09 3.85 5.22
N PRO A 27 -16.71 4.87 4.44
CA PRO A 27 -17.66 5.89 3.97
C PRO A 27 -18.67 5.34 2.96
N VAL A 28 -18.29 4.34 2.14
CA VAL A 28 -19.23 3.62 1.26
C VAL A 28 -20.35 2.96 2.06
N ILE A 29 -20.01 2.23 3.14
CA ILE A 29 -21.00 1.57 4.00
C ILE A 29 -21.86 2.58 4.77
N LYS A 30 -21.28 3.70 5.21
CA LYS A 30 -22.00 4.76 5.93
C LYS A 30 -22.87 5.64 5.01
N GLY A 31 -22.81 5.47 3.69
CA GLY A 31 -23.55 6.28 2.72
C GLY A 31 -23.09 7.75 2.65
N ASN A 32 -21.99 8.11 3.31
CA ASN A 32 -21.47 9.48 3.34
C ASN A 32 -20.28 9.59 2.39
N PHE A 33 -20.59 9.76 1.11
CA PHE A 33 -19.63 9.83 0.02
C PHE A 33 -19.11 11.26 -0.16
N SER A 34 -17.96 11.56 0.43
CA SER A 34 -17.17 12.71 0.01
C SER A 34 -16.34 12.33 -1.22
N GLN A 35 -16.72 12.84 -2.40
CA GLN A 35 -16.00 12.58 -3.66
C GLN A 35 -14.52 12.92 -3.55
N ILE A 36 -14.19 13.98 -2.80
CA ILE A 36 -12.81 14.41 -2.55
C ILE A 36 -12.03 13.33 -1.78
N ASN A 37 -12.62 12.76 -0.73
CA ASN A 37 -11.96 11.71 0.07
C ASN A 37 -11.76 10.43 -0.73
N LEU A 38 -12.68 10.10 -1.63
CA LEU A 38 -12.61 8.89 -2.43
C LEU A 38 -11.51 8.99 -3.50
N ILE A 39 -11.40 10.16 -4.15
CA ILE A 39 -10.32 10.46 -5.10
C ILE A 39 -8.96 10.46 -4.38
N PHE A 40 -8.86 11.19 -3.27
CA PHE A 40 -7.61 11.29 -2.52
C PHE A 40 -7.18 9.95 -1.91
N GLY A 41 -8.15 9.18 -1.39
CA GLY A 41 -7.96 7.83 -0.90
C GLY A 41 -7.51 6.86 -1.99
N SER A 42 -8.09 6.94 -3.18
CA SER A 42 -7.72 6.10 -4.32
C SER A 42 -6.31 6.42 -4.85
N ILE A 43 -5.97 7.70 -4.97
CA ILE A 43 -4.62 8.14 -5.38
C ILE A 43 -3.58 7.69 -4.34
N SER A 44 -3.87 7.92 -3.05
CA SER A 44 -2.97 7.51 -1.97
C SER A 44 -2.80 6.00 -1.95
N PHE A 45 -3.89 5.23 -2.06
CA PHE A 45 -3.85 3.77 -2.14
C PHE A 45 -2.96 3.28 -3.28
N LEU A 46 -3.13 3.81 -4.49
CA LEU A 46 -2.28 3.49 -5.63
C LEU A 46 -0.80 3.81 -5.35
N GLY A 47 -0.52 4.96 -4.75
CA GLY A 47 0.84 5.33 -4.36
C GLY A 47 1.48 4.33 -3.39
N PHE A 48 0.75 3.94 -2.33
CA PHE A 48 1.22 2.96 -1.36
C PHE A 48 1.39 1.55 -1.95
N VAL A 49 0.50 1.13 -2.86
CA VAL A 49 0.60 -0.16 -3.55
C VAL A 49 1.82 -0.20 -4.48
N ILE A 50 2.07 0.87 -5.23
CA ILE A 50 3.25 0.98 -6.10
C ILE A 50 4.51 0.98 -5.27
N LEU A 51 4.59 1.80 -4.22
CA LEU A 51 5.75 1.84 -3.31
C LEU A 51 5.99 0.46 -2.67
N GLY A 52 4.95 -0.16 -2.11
CA GLY A 52 5.05 -1.49 -1.52
C GLY A 52 5.56 -2.54 -2.52
N SER A 53 5.03 -2.53 -3.74
CA SER A 53 5.46 -3.44 -4.83
C SER A 53 6.92 -3.21 -5.23
N VAL A 54 7.35 -1.95 -5.34
CA VAL A 54 8.74 -1.59 -5.66
C VAL A 54 9.67 -2.04 -4.53
N LEU A 55 9.34 -1.78 -3.26
CA LEU A 55 10.14 -2.22 -2.12
C LEU A 55 10.26 -3.75 -2.07
N ILE A 56 9.17 -4.48 -2.31
CA ILE A 56 9.20 -5.96 -2.38
C ILE A 56 10.12 -6.42 -3.50
N THR A 57 9.97 -5.85 -4.71
CA THR A 57 10.75 -6.24 -5.89
C THR A 57 12.23 -5.94 -5.71
N VAL A 58 12.57 -4.78 -5.15
CA VAL A 58 13.96 -4.40 -4.84
C VAL A 58 14.52 -5.28 -3.74
N GLY A 59 13.73 -5.59 -2.70
CA GLY A 59 14.11 -6.52 -1.63
C GLY A 59 14.40 -7.93 -2.15
N GLU A 60 13.58 -8.45 -3.06
CA GLU A 60 13.82 -9.73 -3.73
C GLU A 60 15.07 -9.72 -4.61
N LYS A 61 15.25 -8.66 -5.41
CA LYS A 61 16.46 -8.50 -6.24
C LYS A 61 17.73 -8.43 -5.40
N LEU A 62 17.70 -7.75 -4.25
CA LEU A 62 18.84 -7.66 -3.34
C LEU A 62 19.15 -9.00 -2.70
N LYS A 63 18.14 -9.74 -2.24
CA LYS A 63 18.31 -11.09 -1.68
C LYS A 63 18.96 -12.03 -2.71
N CYS A 64 18.47 -12.02 -3.95
CA CYS A 64 18.98 -12.85 -5.03
C CYS A 64 20.41 -12.48 -5.50
N LYS A 65 20.96 -11.35 -5.04
CA LYS A 65 22.31 -10.87 -5.35
C LYS A 65 23.29 -11.08 -4.18
N GLU A 66 22.76 -11.35 -2.98
CA GLU A 66 23.52 -11.71 -1.77
C GLU A 66 23.75 -13.22 -1.65
N GLU A 67 23.00 -14.06 -2.38
CA GLU A 67 23.25 -15.51 -2.60
C GLU A 67 24.13 -15.76 -3.82
#